data_AF-A0A2I0A054-F1
#
_entry.id   AF-A0A2I0A054-F1
#
_cell.length_a   1.000
_cell.length_b   1.000
_cell.length_c   1.000
_cell.angle_alpha   90.00
_cell.angle_beta   90.00
_cell.angle_gamma   90.00
#
_symmetry.space_group_name_H-M   'P 1'
#
loop_
_entity.id
_entity.type
_entity.pdbx_description
1 polymer ?
#
loop_
_entity_poly.entity_id
_entity_poly.type
_entity_poly.pdbx_seq_one_letter_code
_entity_poly.pdbx_strand_id
1 'polypeptide(L)'
;MQMTSKGTSLSTISTGIMKHSLKLLVTKKAHVKTSPNNIIYQTYILMDEQENQMQAVSFGTDVKRFDNILQEDHIYHVSNVIVSPMDVRYQICNNDKQIKFTRNSEVTESTEESNIKQPDVEYTSLDNLQQIPQLSNKLLNVMVVVVETKPLLTFSKSNNSIGYVQDITVVDESFKPTIISFWDEYATIEATKIGELLKDTLPIISAIRLRQTTYQGLSLSTTSMTTITINPNTSRSNVLKKWYVF
;
A
#
# COMPACT_ATOMS: atom_id res chain seq x y z
N MET A 1 -24.37 -25.07 -22.18
CA MET A 1 -22.90 -24.97 -22.10
C MET A 1 -22.54 -23.49 -22.31
N GLN A 2 -22.52 -22.71 -21.22
CA GLN A 2 -22.17 -21.29 -21.28
C GLN A 2 -20.69 -21.20 -21.64
N MET A 3 -20.39 -20.67 -22.82
CA MET A 3 -19.04 -20.22 -23.13
C MET A 3 -18.76 -19.02 -22.25
N THR A 4 -18.02 -19.22 -21.17
CA THR A 4 -17.36 -18.14 -20.45
C THR A 4 -16.46 -17.44 -21.48
N SER A 5 -16.84 -16.23 -21.90
CA SER A 5 -15.92 -15.39 -22.66
C SER A 5 -14.62 -15.34 -21.85
N LYS A 6 -13.48 -15.68 -22.46
CA LYS A 6 -12.17 -15.53 -21.85
C LYS A 6 -11.98 -14.02 -21.59
N GLY A 7 -12.50 -13.56 -20.45
CA GLY A 7 -12.56 -12.16 -20.07
C GLY A 7 -11.13 -11.65 -20.03
N THR A 8 -10.92 -10.47 -20.62
CA THR A 8 -9.59 -9.87 -20.58
C THR A 8 -9.21 -9.62 -19.12
N SER A 9 -7.98 -9.95 -18.77
CA SER A 9 -7.46 -9.88 -17.39
C SER A 9 -6.18 -9.05 -17.36
N LEU A 10 -5.92 -8.38 -16.24
CA LEU A 10 -4.68 -7.64 -15.98
C LEU A 10 -3.42 -8.49 -16.17
N SER A 11 -3.49 -9.81 -16.01
CA SER A 11 -2.36 -10.71 -16.27
C SER A 11 -2.02 -10.85 -17.77
N THR A 12 -3.00 -10.65 -18.65
CA THR A 12 -2.89 -10.93 -20.10
C THR A 12 -2.83 -9.68 -20.97
N ILE A 13 -3.07 -8.49 -20.41
CA ILE A 13 -3.01 -7.25 -21.20
C ILE A 13 -1.60 -7.00 -21.76
N SER A 14 -1.54 -6.58 -23.02
CA SER A 14 -0.29 -6.22 -23.70
C SER A 14 0.07 -4.75 -23.47
N THR A 15 1.34 -4.40 -23.66
CA THR A 15 1.76 -3.00 -23.67
C THR A 15 1.16 -2.24 -24.86
N GLY A 16 0.99 -0.93 -24.71
CA GLY A 16 0.32 -0.08 -25.70
C GLY A 16 -1.01 0.47 -25.19
N ILE A 17 -1.90 0.88 -26.09
CA ILE A 17 -3.21 1.44 -25.72
C ILE A 17 -4.21 0.29 -25.53
N MET A 18 -4.71 0.13 -24.30
CA MET A 18 -5.79 -0.81 -23.98
C MET A 18 -7.13 -0.15 -24.28
N LYS A 19 -7.73 -0.50 -25.42
CA LYS A 19 -9.02 0.08 -25.86
C LYS A 19 -10.25 -0.57 -25.23
N HIS A 20 -10.20 -1.86 -24.92
CA HIS A 20 -11.32 -2.55 -24.27
C HIS A 20 -11.47 -2.11 -22.82
N SER A 21 -12.65 -2.32 -22.25
CA SER A 21 -12.95 -2.01 -20.86
C SER A 21 -12.65 -3.20 -19.94
N LEU A 22 -12.04 -2.93 -18.80
CA LEU A 22 -11.87 -3.87 -17.69
C LEU A 22 -12.64 -3.38 -16.46
N LYS A 23 -13.31 -4.29 -15.76
CA LYS A 23 -13.93 -4.04 -14.46
C LYS A 23 -12.85 -4.23 -13.38
N LEU A 24 -12.49 -3.15 -12.69
CA LEU A 24 -11.35 -3.11 -11.78
C LEU A 24 -11.73 -2.50 -10.43
N LEU A 25 -11.36 -3.16 -9.35
CA LEU A 25 -11.42 -2.64 -7.97
C LEU A 25 -10.19 -1.77 -7.69
N VAL A 26 -10.39 -0.58 -7.11
CA VAL A 26 -9.29 0.23 -6.57
C VAL A 26 -8.99 -0.24 -5.15
N THR A 27 -7.96 -1.08 -5.01
CA THR A 27 -7.54 -1.62 -3.70
C THR A 27 -6.66 -0.66 -2.90
N LYS A 28 -6.03 0.31 -3.56
CA LYS A 28 -5.25 1.36 -2.92
C LYS A 28 -5.17 2.60 -3.79
N LYS A 29 -5.23 3.78 -3.17
CA LYS A 29 -4.93 5.10 -3.72
C LYS A 29 -3.92 5.78 -2.79
N ALA A 30 -2.76 6.15 -3.35
CA ALA A 30 -1.78 6.93 -2.61
C ALA A 30 -2.17 8.41 -2.52
N HIS A 31 -1.58 9.13 -1.58
CA HIS A 31 -1.58 10.59 -1.59
C HIS A 31 -0.82 11.11 -2.82
N VAL A 32 -1.23 12.29 -3.29
CA VAL A 32 -0.53 13.00 -4.37
C VAL A 32 0.89 13.33 -3.93
N LYS A 33 1.85 13.01 -4.78
CA LYS A 33 3.28 13.26 -4.54
C LYS A 33 3.88 14.11 -5.63
N THR A 34 5.00 14.75 -5.29
CA THR A 34 5.84 15.48 -6.24
C THR A 34 7.15 14.72 -6.40
N SER A 35 7.51 14.41 -7.64
CA SER A 35 8.80 13.78 -7.96
C SER A 35 9.96 14.77 -7.82
N PRO A 36 11.23 14.31 -7.80
CA PRO A 36 12.39 15.20 -7.78
C PRO A 36 12.44 16.20 -8.95
N ASN A 37 11.80 15.85 -10.07
CA ASN A 37 11.71 16.70 -11.26
C ASN A 37 10.50 17.64 -11.21
N ASN A 38 9.90 17.87 -10.04
CA ASN A 38 8.70 18.68 -9.82
C ASN A 38 7.45 18.23 -10.58
N ILE A 39 7.40 16.96 -11.00
CA ILE A 39 6.19 16.38 -11.63
C ILE A 39 5.33 15.79 -10.53
N ILE A 40 4.09 16.27 -10.42
CA ILE A 40 3.08 15.67 -9.54
C ILE A 40 2.61 14.33 -10.10
N TYR A 41 2.35 13.37 -9.23
CA TYR A 41 1.84 12.05 -9.60
C TYR A 41 1.02 11.44 -8.47
N GLN A 42 0.18 10.48 -8.83
CA GLN A 42 -0.57 9.68 -7.89
C GLN A 42 -0.61 8.24 -8.36
N THR A 43 -0.34 7.32 -7.44
CA THR A 43 -0.26 5.88 -7.69
C THR A 43 -1.48 5.19 -7.11
N TYR A 44 -1.96 4.17 -7.82
CA TYR A 44 -3.10 3.35 -7.46
C TYR A 44 -2.72 1.87 -7.59
N ILE A 45 -3.48 1.00 -6.92
CA ILE A 45 -3.41 -0.45 -7.14
C ILE A 45 -4.79 -0.91 -7.55
N LEU A 46 -4.87 -1.47 -8.75
CA LEU A 46 -6.08 -1.99 -9.34
C LEU A 46 -6.08 -3.51 -9.28
N MET A 47 -7.25 -4.10 -9.19
CA MET A 47 -7.45 -5.54 -9.15
C MET A 47 -8.59 -5.96 -10.06
N ASP A 48 -8.41 -7.05 -10.81
CA ASP A 48 -9.46 -7.64 -11.63
C ASP A 48 -10.23 -8.77 -10.92
N GLU A 49 -11.25 -9.30 -11.59
CA GLU A 49 -12.08 -10.43 -11.11
C GLU A 49 -11.31 -11.74 -10.91
N GLN A 50 -10.08 -11.83 -11.42
CA GLN A 50 -9.19 -12.98 -11.25
C GLN A 50 -8.11 -12.70 -10.20
N GLU A 51 -8.31 -11.67 -9.35
CA GLU A 51 -7.42 -11.25 -8.27
C GLU A 51 -6.02 -10.80 -8.73
N ASN A 52 -5.84 -10.54 -10.03
CA ASN A 52 -4.58 -10.03 -10.54
C ASN A 52 -4.47 -8.55 -10.18
N GLN A 53 -3.37 -8.18 -9.53
CA GLN A 53 -3.07 -6.79 -9.21
C GLN A 53 -2.20 -6.14 -10.29
N MET A 54 -2.47 -4.87 -10.57
CA MET A 54 -1.61 -4.03 -11.38
C MET A 54 -1.54 -2.62 -10.78
N GLN A 55 -0.34 -2.06 -10.73
CA GLN A 55 -0.19 -0.65 -10.41
C GLN A 55 -0.74 0.22 -11.53
N ALA A 56 -1.37 1.33 -11.15
CA ALA A 56 -1.69 2.40 -12.06
C ALA A 56 -1.10 3.73 -11.58
N VAL A 57 -0.89 4.67 -12.49
CA VAL A 57 -0.36 6.00 -12.18
C VAL A 57 -0.99 7.08 -13.04
N SER A 58 -1.21 8.24 -12.46
CA SER A 58 -1.56 9.48 -13.15
C SER A 58 -0.46 10.52 -12.90
N PHE A 59 -0.18 11.37 -13.88
CA PHE A 59 0.89 12.38 -13.81
C PHE A 59 0.37 13.77 -14.19
N GLY A 60 1.02 14.80 -13.66
CA GLY A 60 0.79 16.19 -14.05
C GLY A 60 -0.67 16.60 -13.96
N THR A 61 -1.21 17.15 -15.05
CA THR A 61 -2.57 17.68 -15.11
C THR A 61 -3.66 16.62 -14.93
N ASP A 62 -3.34 15.34 -15.16
CA ASP A 62 -4.31 14.25 -15.07
C ASP A 62 -4.59 13.85 -13.60
N VAL A 63 -3.67 14.14 -12.67
CA VAL A 63 -3.78 13.75 -11.26
C VAL A 63 -5.09 14.25 -10.64
N LYS A 64 -5.40 15.55 -10.79
CA LYS A 64 -6.60 16.15 -10.20
C LYS A 64 -7.88 15.46 -10.65
N ARG A 65 -7.95 15.03 -11.91
CA ARG A 65 -9.14 14.35 -12.45
C ARG A 65 -9.31 12.98 -11.80
N PHE A 66 -8.25 12.16 -11.81
CA PHE A 66 -8.34 10.78 -11.32
C PHE A 66 -8.39 10.69 -9.80
N ASP A 67 -7.81 11.65 -9.07
CA ASP A 67 -7.95 11.73 -7.62
C ASP A 67 -9.41 11.93 -7.19
N ASN A 68 -10.15 12.76 -7.93
CA ASN A 68 -11.57 13.04 -7.67
C ASN A 68 -12.49 11.87 -8.06
N ILE A 69 -12.10 11.07 -9.07
CA ILE A 69 -12.92 9.98 -9.59
C ILE A 69 -12.67 8.68 -8.82
N LEU A 70 -11.40 8.31 -8.62
CA LEU A 70 -11.01 7.03 -8.06
C LEU A 70 -11.04 7.09 -6.53
N GLN A 71 -11.83 6.22 -5.94
CA GLN A 71 -11.96 6.00 -4.50
C GLN A 71 -11.53 4.57 -4.17
N GLU A 72 -10.86 4.38 -3.02
CA GLU A 72 -10.54 3.04 -2.54
C GLU A 72 -11.83 2.24 -2.30
N ASP A 73 -11.77 0.92 -2.49
CA ASP A 73 -12.88 -0.03 -2.33
C ASP A 73 -14.06 0.13 -3.31
N HIS A 74 -13.90 0.98 -4.33
CA HIS A 74 -14.88 1.17 -5.40
C HIS A 74 -14.42 0.48 -6.69
N ILE A 75 -15.38 0.10 -7.53
CA ILE A 75 -15.16 -0.66 -8.75
C ILE A 75 -15.46 0.20 -9.96
N TYR A 76 -14.61 0.14 -10.97
CA TYR A 76 -14.69 0.98 -12.16
C TYR A 76 -14.56 0.16 -13.43
N HIS A 77 -15.28 0.57 -14.47
CA HIS A 77 -14.99 0.21 -15.84
C HIS A 77 -13.91 1.14 -16.38
N VAL A 78 -12.75 0.57 -16.72
CA VAL A 78 -11.55 1.30 -17.15
C VAL A 78 -11.20 0.92 -18.58
N SER A 79 -11.17 1.91 -19.48
CA SER A 79 -10.81 1.76 -20.89
C SER A 79 -9.92 2.92 -21.37
N ASN A 80 -9.31 2.73 -22.55
CA ASN A 80 -8.47 3.72 -23.23
C ASN A 80 -7.29 4.21 -22.39
N VAL A 81 -6.66 3.29 -21.65
CA VAL A 81 -5.45 3.54 -20.85
C VAL A 81 -4.19 3.14 -21.59
N ILE A 82 -3.03 3.68 -21.19
CA ILE A 82 -1.73 3.24 -21.69
C ILE A 82 -1.18 2.18 -20.75
N VAL A 83 -0.86 1.00 -21.26
CA VAL A 83 -0.13 -0.06 -20.54
C VAL A 83 1.33 0.03 -20.92
N SER A 84 2.21 0.19 -19.94
CA SER A 84 3.67 0.27 -20.16
C SER A 84 4.42 -0.70 -19.27
N PRO A 85 5.67 -1.06 -19.60
CA PRO A 85 6.53 -1.83 -18.70
C PRO A 85 6.69 -1.16 -17.32
N MET A 86 6.80 -1.97 -16.28
CA MET A 86 7.10 -1.56 -14.92
C MET A 86 8.61 -1.56 -14.69
N ASP A 87 9.11 -0.46 -14.13
CA ASP A 87 10.48 -0.41 -13.62
C ASP A 87 10.51 -1.09 -12.25
N VAL A 88 11.30 -2.16 -12.13
CA VAL A 88 11.44 -2.98 -10.91
C VAL A 88 11.78 -2.17 -9.66
N ARG A 89 12.42 -1.00 -9.82
CA ARG A 89 12.76 -0.10 -8.70
C ARG A 89 11.54 0.52 -8.03
N TYR A 90 10.45 0.67 -8.79
CA TYR A 90 9.20 1.28 -8.33
C TYR A 90 8.04 0.26 -8.25
N GLN A 91 8.34 -1.02 -8.46
CA GLN A 91 7.36 -2.10 -8.40
C GLN A 91 6.85 -2.29 -6.96
N ILE A 92 5.55 -2.56 -6.84
CA ILE A 92 4.74 -2.63 -5.59
C ILE A 92 3.90 -3.91 -5.64
N CYS A 93 3.31 -4.20 -6.81
CA CYS A 93 2.61 -5.44 -7.10
C CYS A 93 3.53 -6.33 -7.95
N ASN A 94 3.39 -7.65 -7.84
CA ASN A 94 4.10 -8.61 -8.67
C ASN A 94 3.54 -8.64 -10.11
N ASN A 95 3.80 -7.56 -10.85
CA ASN A 95 3.35 -7.36 -12.22
C ASN A 95 4.40 -6.56 -12.99
N ASP A 96 4.80 -7.04 -14.17
CA ASP A 96 5.84 -6.45 -15.02
C ASP A 96 5.34 -5.26 -15.85
N LYS A 97 4.06 -4.90 -15.70
CA LYS A 97 3.41 -3.79 -16.38
C LYS A 97 2.73 -2.85 -15.38
N GLN A 98 2.41 -1.66 -15.87
CA GLN A 98 1.59 -0.67 -15.18
C GLN A 98 0.63 0.01 -16.14
N ILE A 99 -0.48 0.46 -15.57
CA ILE A 99 -1.43 1.35 -16.25
C ILE A 99 -1.01 2.80 -16.04
N LYS A 100 -1.06 3.59 -17.11
CA LYS A 100 -0.93 5.04 -17.08
C LYS A 100 -2.27 5.64 -17.49
N PHE A 101 -2.90 6.32 -16.54
CA PHE A 101 -4.06 7.14 -16.81
C PHE A 101 -3.64 8.41 -17.55
N THR A 102 -4.41 8.76 -18.57
CA THR A 102 -4.18 9.96 -19.39
C THR A 102 -5.49 10.72 -19.58
N ARG A 103 -5.43 11.92 -20.16
CA ARG A 103 -6.64 12.66 -20.59
C ARG A 103 -7.63 11.82 -21.41
N ASN A 104 -7.16 10.85 -22.19
CA ASN A 104 -7.99 10.02 -23.06
C ASN A 104 -8.62 8.83 -22.32
N SER A 105 -8.14 8.53 -21.10
CA SER A 105 -8.63 7.39 -20.33
C SER A 105 -10.06 7.61 -19.87
N GLU A 106 -10.84 6.54 -19.98
CA GLU A 106 -12.24 6.48 -19.62
C GLU A 106 -12.37 5.64 -18.35
N VAL A 107 -13.00 6.22 -17.33
CA VAL A 107 -13.18 5.62 -16.02
C VAL A 107 -14.60 5.94 -15.58
N THR A 108 -15.42 4.91 -15.46
CA THR A 108 -16.82 5.03 -15.01
C THR A 108 -17.03 4.10 -13.83
N GLU A 109 -17.56 4.62 -12.74
CA GLU A 109 -17.88 3.81 -11.55
C GLU A 109 -18.95 2.77 -11.90
N SER A 110 -18.72 1.54 -11.47
CA SER A 110 -19.65 0.42 -11.64
C SER A 110 -20.62 0.40 -10.48
N THR A 111 -21.92 0.34 -10.78
CA THR A 111 -23.00 0.20 -9.77
C THR A 111 -23.41 -1.25 -9.56
N GLU A 112 -22.81 -2.17 -10.32
CA GLU A 112 -23.10 -3.59 -10.24
C GLU A 112 -22.40 -4.22 -9.04
N GLU A 113 -23.08 -5.13 -8.36
CA GLU A 113 -22.44 -6.03 -7.41
C GLU A 113 -21.29 -6.77 -8.10
N SER A 114 -20.17 -6.89 -7.41
CA SER A 114 -19.01 -7.60 -7.90
C SER A 114 -18.49 -8.53 -6.84
N ASN A 115 -17.99 -9.67 -7.28
CA ASN A 115 -17.36 -10.66 -6.42
C ASN A 115 -15.85 -10.46 -6.28
N ILE A 116 -15.29 -9.34 -6.76
CA ILE A 116 -13.87 -9.02 -6.52
C ILE A 116 -13.68 -8.86 -5.02
N LYS A 117 -13.02 -9.83 -4.39
CA LYS A 117 -12.62 -9.76 -2.98
C LYS A 117 -11.14 -9.43 -2.91
N GLN A 118 -10.77 -8.56 -1.98
CA GLN A 118 -9.35 -8.37 -1.68
C GLN A 118 -8.78 -9.71 -1.14
N PRO A 119 -7.62 -10.16 -1.64
CA PRO A 119 -7.01 -11.41 -1.22
C PRO A 119 -6.53 -11.29 0.23
N ASP A 120 -6.37 -12.45 0.87
CA ASP A 120 -5.77 -12.51 2.19
C ASP A 120 -4.35 -11.93 2.16
N VAL A 121 -4.03 -11.16 3.19
CA VAL A 121 -2.72 -10.51 3.32
C VAL A 121 -1.71 -11.53 3.86
N GLU A 122 -0.68 -11.80 3.08
CA GLU A 122 0.47 -12.57 3.54
C GLU A 122 1.36 -11.71 4.43
N TYR A 123 1.54 -12.11 5.70
CA TYR A 123 2.36 -11.42 6.68
C TYR A 123 3.72 -12.09 6.84
N THR A 124 4.77 -11.26 6.88
CA THR A 124 6.15 -11.66 7.17
C THR A 124 6.40 -11.57 8.67
N SER A 125 6.93 -12.64 9.28
CA SER A 125 7.42 -12.58 10.67
C SER A 125 8.67 -11.72 10.76
N LEU A 126 8.83 -11.01 11.89
CA LEU A 126 9.97 -10.15 12.15
C LEU A 126 11.30 -10.91 12.15
N ASP A 127 11.29 -12.20 12.51
CA ASP A 127 12.48 -13.06 12.48
C ASP A 127 13.05 -13.25 11.07
N ASN A 128 12.18 -13.24 10.06
CA ASN A 128 12.55 -13.47 8.67
C ASN A 128 13.12 -12.22 7.98
N LEU A 129 13.09 -11.04 8.62
CA LEU A 129 13.61 -9.81 8.01
C LEU A 129 15.11 -9.92 7.67
N GLN A 130 15.90 -10.66 8.48
CA GLN A 130 17.34 -10.83 8.23
C GLN A 130 17.64 -11.64 6.97
N GLN A 131 16.70 -12.47 6.52
CA GLN A 131 16.85 -13.29 5.32
C GLN A 131 16.57 -12.48 4.04
N ILE A 132 15.98 -11.29 4.18
CA ILE A 132 15.64 -10.44 3.05
C ILE A 132 16.84 -9.54 2.75
N PRO A 133 17.37 -9.56 1.51
CA PRO A 133 18.50 -8.72 1.14
C PRO A 133 18.22 -7.23 1.41
N GLN A 134 19.19 -6.52 1.97
CA GLN A 134 19.03 -5.10 2.36
C GLN A 134 18.65 -4.19 1.18
N LEU A 135 19.13 -4.51 -0.03
CA LEU A 135 18.84 -3.76 -1.26
C LEU A 135 17.56 -4.24 -1.97
N SER A 136 16.78 -5.11 -1.32
CA SER A 136 15.52 -5.59 -1.87
C SER A 136 14.48 -4.47 -1.95
N ASN A 137 13.83 -4.34 -3.10
CA ASN A 137 12.65 -3.48 -3.25
C ASN A 137 11.35 -4.16 -2.79
N LYS A 138 11.44 -5.39 -2.26
CA LYS A 138 10.28 -6.13 -1.76
C LYS A 138 9.63 -5.34 -0.63
N LEU A 139 8.33 -5.11 -0.79
CA LEU A 139 7.51 -4.54 0.26
C LEU A 139 6.98 -5.66 1.16
N LEU A 140 6.91 -5.37 2.45
CA LEU A 140 6.62 -6.35 3.49
C LEU A 140 5.33 -5.96 4.21
N ASN A 141 4.57 -6.98 4.59
CA ASN A 141 3.40 -6.80 5.44
C ASN A 141 3.71 -7.44 6.78
N VAL A 142 3.41 -6.77 7.88
CA VAL A 142 3.61 -7.32 9.22
C VAL A 142 2.34 -7.13 10.04
N MET A 143 2.05 -8.08 10.93
CA MET A 143 1.04 -7.92 11.96
C MET A 143 1.73 -8.09 13.30
N VAL A 144 1.72 -7.05 14.11
CA VAL A 144 2.62 -6.90 15.25
C VAL A 144 1.92 -6.20 16.41
N VAL A 145 2.39 -6.48 17.62
CA VAL A 145 1.99 -5.79 18.84
C VAL A 145 2.89 -4.57 19.01
N VAL A 146 2.30 -3.41 19.27
CA VAL A 146 3.06 -2.19 19.59
C VAL A 146 3.39 -2.18 21.07
N VAL A 147 4.65 -1.92 21.41
CA VAL A 147 5.14 -1.90 22.80
C VAL A 147 5.70 -0.54 23.22
N GLU A 148 6.09 0.31 22.28
CA GLU A 148 6.61 1.64 22.58
C GLU A 148 6.37 2.59 21.39
N THR A 149 6.08 3.86 21.68
CA THR A 149 6.15 4.96 20.70
C THR A 149 7.16 6.00 21.16
N LYS A 150 8.10 6.39 20.29
CA LYS A 150 9.00 7.52 20.54
C LYS A 150 8.28 8.86 20.33
N PRO A 151 8.83 9.99 20.81
CA PRO A 151 8.28 11.31 20.51
C PRO A 151 8.22 11.60 19.00
N LEU A 152 7.21 12.37 18.58
CA LEU A 152 7.13 12.90 17.22
C LEU A 152 8.29 13.89 16.98
N LEU A 153 9.07 13.65 15.93
CA LEU A 153 10.18 14.51 15.53
C LEU A 153 9.83 15.25 14.23
N THR A 154 10.40 16.44 14.07
CA THR A 154 10.25 17.28 12.87
C THR A 154 11.60 17.52 12.20
N PHE A 155 11.61 17.61 10.87
CA PHE A 155 12.80 17.93 10.09
C PHE A 155 12.47 18.78 8.86
N SER A 156 13.45 19.47 8.28
CA SER A 156 13.27 20.24 7.05
C SER A 156 13.44 19.34 5.83
N LYS A 157 12.44 19.28 4.94
CA LYS A 157 12.53 18.61 3.64
C LYS A 157 13.30 19.48 2.63
N SER A 158 13.75 18.88 1.53
CA SER A 158 14.47 19.58 0.45
C SER A 158 13.68 20.72 -0.21
N ASN A 159 12.35 20.66 -0.15
CA ASN A 159 11.45 21.72 -0.62
C ASN A 159 11.13 22.77 0.46
N ASN A 160 11.90 22.81 1.56
CA ASN A 160 11.71 23.66 2.74
C ASN A 160 10.40 23.44 3.53
N SER A 161 9.60 22.43 3.18
CA SER A 161 8.45 22.05 4.01
C SER A 161 8.89 21.24 5.23
N ILE A 162 8.05 21.24 6.28
CA ILE A 162 8.29 20.44 7.48
C ILE A 162 7.90 18.99 7.19
N GLY A 163 8.80 18.07 7.52
CA GLY A 163 8.53 16.64 7.58
C GLY A 163 8.39 16.16 9.02
N TYR A 164 7.67 15.07 9.18
CA TYR A 164 7.42 14.45 10.47
C TYR A 164 7.89 13.00 10.46
N VAL A 165 8.45 12.54 11.58
CA VAL A 165 8.80 11.13 11.76
C VAL A 165 8.52 10.72 13.20
N GLN A 166 7.97 9.53 13.37
CA GLN A 166 7.77 8.93 14.68
C GLN A 166 8.13 7.45 14.61
N ASP A 167 9.07 7.04 15.45
CA ASP A 167 9.50 5.64 15.53
C ASP A 167 8.63 4.87 16.53
N ILE A 168 8.19 3.69 16.12
CA ILE A 168 7.37 2.78 16.92
C ILE A 168 8.11 1.45 17.08
N THR A 169 8.28 1.01 18.33
CA THR A 169 8.84 -0.30 18.65
C THR A 169 7.71 -1.33 18.67
N VAL A 170 7.90 -2.41 17.91
CA VAL A 170 6.92 -3.49 17.76
C VAL A 170 7.54 -4.86 18.00
N VAL A 171 6.71 -5.84 18.33
CA VAL A 171 7.09 -7.25 18.49
C VAL A 171 6.05 -8.18 17.85
N ASP A 172 6.49 -9.38 17.47
CA ASP A 172 5.65 -10.53 17.13
C ASP A 172 6.09 -11.74 17.98
N GLU A 173 5.59 -12.94 17.68
CA GLU A 173 5.91 -14.16 18.43
C GLU A 173 7.41 -14.54 18.42
N SER A 174 8.24 -13.90 17.59
CA SER A 174 9.69 -14.08 17.63
C SER A 174 10.36 -13.39 18.82
N PHE A 175 9.64 -12.54 19.56
CA PHE A 175 10.17 -11.71 20.65
C PHE A 175 11.35 -10.81 20.23
N LYS A 176 11.46 -10.47 18.94
CA LYS A 176 12.49 -9.55 18.43
C LYS A 176 11.91 -8.14 18.29
N PRO A 177 12.29 -7.18 19.16
CA PRO A 177 11.88 -5.79 18.99
C PRO A 177 12.37 -5.25 17.65
N THR A 178 11.46 -4.70 16.87
CA THR A 178 11.76 -4.08 15.57
C THR A 178 11.21 -2.66 15.57
N ILE A 179 11.95 -1.73 14.98
CA ILE A 179 11.49 -0.35 14.80
C ILE A 179 10.76 -0.24 13.47
N ILE A 180 9.59 0.40 13.50
CA ILE A 180 8.91 0.90 12.30
C ILE A 180 8.92 2.42 12.36
N SER A 181 9.56 3.07 11.39
CA SER A 181 9.51 4.52 11.23
C SER A 181 8.27 4.94 10.44
N PHE A 182 7.39 5.71 11.08
CA PHE A 182 6.20 6.30 10.47
C PHE A 182 6.56 7.71 10.00
N TRP A 183 6.19 8.06 8.78
CA TRP A 183 6.53 9.35 8.17
C TRP A 183 5.30 10.20 7.84
N ASP A 184 5.43 11.51 8.03
CA ASP A 184 4.44 12.52 7.64
C ASP A 184 3.03 12.25 8.19
N GLU A 185 2.05 12.00 7.33
CA GLU A 185 0.68 11.71 7.74
C GLU A 185 0.61 10.47 8.63
N TYR A 186 1.39 9.42 8.32
CA TYR A 186 1.47 8.23 9.17
C TYR A 186 1.98 8.55 10.58
N ALA A 187 2.91 9.50 10.71
CA ALA A 187 3.42 9.92 12.02
C ALA A 187 2.38 10.77 12.78
N THR A 188 1.73 11.69 12.08
CA THR A 188 0.84 12.68 12.70
C THR A 188 -0.58 12.17 12.95
N ILE A 189 -1.01 11.11 12.26
CA ILE A 189 -2.35 10.53 12.38
C ILE A 189 -2.27 9.16 13.04
N GLU A 190 -1.75 8.15 12.36
CA GLU A 190 -1.77 6.77 12.83
C GLU A 190 -0.87 6.53 14.03
N ALA A 191 0.39 6.99 14.00
CA ALA A 191 1.32 6.83 15.11
C ALA A 191 0.85 7.59 16.37
N THR A 192 0.26 8.77 16.19
CA THR A 192 -0.36 9.52 17.29
C THR A 192 -1.53 8.74 17.90
N LYS A 193 -2.43 8.19 17.07
CA LYS A 193 -3.54 7.34 17.55
C LYS A 193 -3.06 6.07 18.25
N ILE A 194 -1.99 5.44 17.74
CA ILE A 194 -1.35 4.28 18.36
C ILE A 194 -0.78 4.66 19.74
N GLY A 195 -0.08 5.79 19.85
CA GLY A 195 0.49 6.27 21.10
C GLY A 195 -0.56 6.57 22.18
N GLU A 196 -1.72 7.10 21.79
CA GLU A 196 -2.85 7.28 22.72
C GLU A 196 -3.40 5.94 23.23
N LEU A 197 -3.60 4.96 22.34
CA LEU A 197 -4.06 3.61 22.74
C LEU A 197 -3.05 2.86 23.60
N LEU A 198 -1.76 3.13 23.39
CA LEU A 198 -0.66 2.48 24.10
C LEU A 198 -0.64 2.83 25.60
N LYS A 199 -1.28 3.94 26.01
CA LYS A 199 -1.38 4.34 27.42
C LYS A 199 -2.18 3.34 28.26
N ASP A 200 -3.17 2.69 27.65
CA ASP A 200 -4.10 1.79 28.33
C ASP A 200 -3.97 0.32 27.89
N THR A 201 -3.49 0.07 26.68
CA THR A 201 -3.47 -1.28 26.06
C THR A 201 -2.22 -1.48 25.22
N LEU A 202 -1.92 -2.72 24.80
CA LEU A 202 -0.93 -2.99 23.75
C LEU A 202 -1.65 -3.19 22.41
N PRO A 203 -1.76 -2.14 21.56
CA PRO A 203 -2.51 -2.27 20.30
C PRO A 203 -1.78 -3.17 19.32
N ILE A 204 -2.54 -3.96 18.57
CA ILE A 204 -2.02 -4.70 17.41
C ILE A 204 -2.20 -3.83 16.18
N ILE A 205 -1.19 -3.78 15.32
CA ILE A 205 -1.30 -3.16 14.01
C ILE A 205 -1.06 -4.18 12.91
N SER A 206 -1.87 -4.10 11.85
CA SER A 206 -1.51 -4.62 10.53
C SER A 206 -0.92 -3.47 9.74
N ALA A 207 0.32 -3.65 9.28
CA ALA A 207 1.02 -2.68 8.46
C ALA A 207 1.44 -3.34 7.14
N ILE A 208 0.81 -2.90 6.06
CA ILE A 208 0.94 -3.49 4.72
C ILE A 208 1.86 -2.59 3.89
N ARG A 209 2.69 -3.19 3.03
CA ARG A 209 3.60 -2.48 2.11
C ARG A 209 4.64 -1.57 2.79
N LEU A 210 5.23 -2.05 3.89
CA LEU A 210 6.40 -1.43 4.51
C LEU A 210 7.66 -1.72 3.69
N ARG A 211 8.66 -0.86 3.83
CA ARG A 211 10.00 -1.05 3.24
C ARG A 211 11.00 -1.38 4.33
N GLN A 212 11.82 -2.40 4.10
CA GLN A 212 12.96 -2.68 4.97
C GLN A 212 14.05 -1.61 4.80
N THR A 213 14.62 -1.18 5.91
CA THR A 213 15.73 -0.22 5.94
C THR A 213 16.80 -0.67 6.93
N THR A 214 17.95 0.00 6.90
CA THR A 214 19.07 -0.22 7.83
C THR A 214 19.27 0.94 8.81
N TYR A 215 18.29 1.85 8.90
CA TYR A 215 18.33 2.95 9.85
C TYR A 215 18.18 2.41 11.27
N GLN A 216 19.17 2.70 12.13
CA GLN A 216 19.28 2.17 13.50
C GLN A 216 19.30 0.62 13.58
N GLY A 217 19.92 -0.02 12.59
CA GLY A 217 19.90 -1.47 12.45
C GLY A 217 18.80 -1.93 11.50
N LEU A 218 18.42 -3.20 11.56
CA LEU A 218 17.38 -3.74 10.68
C LEU A 218 15.99 -3.24 11.14
N SER A 219 15.37 -2.39 10.34
CA SER A 219 14.11 -1.72 10.67
C SER A 219 13.16 -1.71 9.47
N LEU A 220 11.92 -1.29 9.70
CA LEU A 220 10.90 -1.08 8.68
C LEU A 220 10.52 0.40 8.60
N SER A 221 9.98 0.81 7.46
CA SER A 221 9.57 2.19 7.22
C SER A 221 8.30 2.24 6.37
N THR A 222 7.40 3.16 6.70
CA THR A 222 6.19 3.40 5.92
C THR A 222 6.53 3.92 4.51
N THR A 223 5.75 3.54 3.51
CA THR A 223 5.84 4.03 2.14
C THR A 223 4.58 4.82 1.75
N SER A 224 4.56 5.42 0.55
CA SER A 224 3.31 6.05 0.03
C SER A 224 2.13 5.10 -0.02
N MET A 225 2.41 3.80 -0.15
CA MET A 225 1.41 2.77 -0.38
C MET A 225 1.08 2.01 0.89
N THR A 226 1.64 2.41 2.03
CA THR A 226 1.39 1.73 3.28
C THR A 226 -0.09 1.84 3.66
N THR A 227 -0.62 0.75 4.18
CA THR A 227 -1.93 0.74 4.84
C THR A 227 -1.70 0.29 6.28
N ILE A 228 -2.16 1.09 7.23
CA ILE A 228 -2.12 0.76 8.66
C ILE A 228 -3.55 0.51 9.12
N THR A 229 -3.79 -0.67 9.71
CA THR A 229 -5.05 -0.99 10.40
C THR A 229 -4.74 -1.26 11.86
N ILE A 230 -5.35 -0.50 12.76
CA ILE A 230 -5.18 -0.65 14.21
C ILE A 230 -6.27 -1.60 14.75
N ASN A 231 -5.86 -2.57 15.55
CA ASN A 231 -6.68 -3.62 16.14
C ASN A 231 -7.58 -4.35 15.11
N PRO A 232 -7.02 -4.87 14.00
CA PRO A 232 -7.80 -5.55 12.98
C PRO A 232 -8.55 -6.75 13.58
N ASN A 233 -9.81 -6.96 13.19
CA ASN A 233 -10.59 -8.11 13.65
C ASN A 233 -10.36 -9.33 12.74
N THR A 234 -9.18 -9.94 12.85
CA THR A 234 -8.79 -11.12 12.05
C THR A 234 -8.38 -12.28 12.95
N SER A 235 -8.38 -13.50 12.40
CA SER A 235 -7.89 -14.70 13.08
C SER A 235 -6.46 -14.51 13.60
N ARG A 236 -5.56 -13.97 12.76
CA ARG A 236 -4.17 -13.67 13.12
C ARG A 236 -4.06 -12.65 14.26
N SER A 237 -4.88 -11.60 14.26
CA SER A 237 -4.89 -10.62 15.36
C SER A 237 -5.31 -11.30 16.66
N ASN A 238 -6.32 -12.16 16.64
CA ASN A 238 -6.76 -12.89 17.83
C ASN A 238 -5.70 -13.86 18.37
N VAL A 239 -4.86 -14.45 17.51
CA VAL A 239 -3.69 -15.23 17.95
C VAL A 239 -2.70 -14.35 18.69
N LEU A 240 -2.32 -13.20 18.12
CA LEU A 240 -1.40 -12.26 18.77
C LEU A 240 -1.96 -11.74 20.11
N LYS A 241 -3.27 -11.41 20.17
CA LYS A 241 -3.94 -11.00 21.43
C LYS A 241 -3.76 -12.02 22.53
N LYS A 242 -3.96 -13.30 22.23
CA LYS A 242 -3.79 -14.38 23.21
C LYS A 242 -2.33 -14.61 23.58
N TRP A 243 -1.40 -14.31 22.68
CA TRP A 243 0.02 -14.53 22.90
C TRP A 243 0.65 -13.51 23.85
N TYR A 244 0.31 -12.21 23.75
CA TYR A 244 0.89 -11.19 24.64
C TYR A 244 0.13 -11.00 25.97
N VAL A 245 -1.11 -11.50 26.05
CA VAL A 245 -1.87 -11.55 27.31
C VAL A 245 -1.35 -12.75 28.12
N PHE A 246 -0.40 -12.46 29.02
CA PHE A 246 -0.09 -13.30 30.17
C PHE A 246 -1.02 -12.93 31.34
#